data_AF-A0AAV4BB53-F1
#
_entry.id   AF-A0AAV4BB53-F1
#
_cell.length_a   1.000
_cell.length_b   1.000
_cell.length_c   1.000
_cell.angle_alpha   90.00
_cell.angle_beta   90.00
_cell.angle_gamma   90.00
#
_symmetry.space_group_name_H-M   'P 1'
#
loop_
_entity.id
_entity.type
_entity.pdbx_description
1 polymer ?
#
loop_
_entity_poly.entity_id
_entity_poly.type
_entity_poly.pdbx_seq_one_letter_code
_entity_poly.pdbx_strand_id
1 'polypeptide(L)'
;MATMEEIVKQADLLGYRGEKREKYLKQEFKLLAERQERKEKEEVERQAREKKEEAERQERKEEADRKERLELEKMKLDAEMKLLQVKIEARIIRNEPDGSGARSNDSGAKHPKLPNFQDGRDDLDIWLTRFERFAESNGWPREKWSSSLCALPTG
;
A
#
# COMPACT_ATOMS: atom_id res chain seq x y z
N MET A 1 0.34 51.85 26.79
CA MET A 1 0.02 51.33 28.13
C MET A 1 0.67 52.27 29.11
N ALA A 2 -0.03 52.71 30.16
CA ALA A 2 0.62 53.52 31.18
C ALA A 2 1.73 52.70 31.84
N THR A 3 2.93 53.25 31.84
CA THR A 3 4.14 52.70 32.44
C THR A 3 4.15 53.01 33.93
N MET A 4 4.99 52.28 34.67
CA MET A 4 5.18 52.49 36.11
C MET A 4 5.48 53.95 36.45
N GLU A 5 6.28 54.62 35.61
CA GLU A 5 6.65 56.03 35.77
C GLU A 5 5.50 57.00 35.52
N GLU A 6 4.61 56.69 34.57
CA GLU A 6 3.44 57.51 34.27
C GLU A 6 2.42 57.44 35.41
N ILE A 7 2.24 56.27 36.03
CA ILE A 7 1.37 56.10 37.21
C ILE A 7 1.88 56.94 38.40
N VAL A 8 3.20 56.96 38.62
CA VAL A 8 3.81 57.78 39.67
C VAL A 8 3.65 59.28 39.39
N LYS A 9 3.93 59.73 38.15
CA LYS A 9 3.72 61.11 37.73
C LYS A 9 2.26 61.54 37.85
N GLN A 10 1.33 60.65 37.53
CA GLN A 10 -0.11 60.90 37.63
C GLN A 10 -0.56 61.04 39.09
N ALA A 11 -0.02 60.24 40.01
CA ALA A 11 -0.26 60.40 41.44
C ALA A 11 0.21 61.76 41.97
N ASP A 12 1.36 62.23 41.48
CA ASP A 12 1.94 63.52 41.86
C ASP A 12 1.16 64.70 41.24
N LEU A 13 0.71 64.59 39.99
CA LEU A 13 -0.17 65.58 39.32
C LEU A 13 -1.54 65.72 39.99
N LEU A 14 -2.09 64.62 40.51
CA LEU A 14 -3.35 64.61 41.27
C LEU A 14 -3.17 65.15 42.70
N GLY A 15 -1.95 65.49 43.10
CA GLY A 15 -1.65 66.05 44.41
C GLY A 15 -1.81 65.06 45.57
N TYR A 16 -1.84 63.75 45.28
CA TYR A 16 -1.95 62.73 46.32
C TYR A 16 -0.67 62.68 47.15
N ARG A 17 -0.79 62.68 48.48
CA ARG A 17 0.34 62.55 49.42
C ARG A 17 0.01 61.54 50.53
N GLY A 18 1.05 61.03 51.19
CA GLY A 18 0.93 60.09 52.29
C GLY A 18 0.11 58.86 51.91
N GLU A 19 -0.80 58.45 52.79
CA GLU A 19 -1.62 57.25 52.62
C GLU A 19 -2.49 57.25 51.36
N LYS A 20 -2.97 58.42 50.91
CA LYS A 20 -3.78 58.52 49.68
C LYS A 20 -2.93 58.18 48.44
N ARG A 21 -1.68 58.63 48.40
CA ARG A 21 -0.73 58.32 47.32
C ARG A 21 -0.41 56.83 47.30
N GLU A 22 -0.13 56.27 48.48
CA GLU A 22 0.21 54.85 48.60
C GLU A 22 -0.95 53.94 48.16
N LYS A 23 -2.19 54.24 48.56
CA LYS A 23 -3.38 53.48 48.13
C LYS A 23 -3.58 53.54 46.61
N TYR A 24 -3.46 54.73 46.02
CA TYR A 24 -3.58 54.91 44.57
C TYR A 24 -2.52 54.11 43.80
N LEU A 25 -1.25 54.23 44.17
CA LEU A 25 -0.16 53.51 43.51
C LEU A 25 -0.33 51.99 43.65
N LYS A 26 -0.68 51.49 44.84
CA LYS A 26 -0.95 50.05 45.04
C LYS A 26 -2.08 49.54 44.14
N GLN A 27 -3.16 50.32 44.00
CA GLN A 27 -4.30 49.96 43.16
C GLN A 27 -3.92 49.94 41.67
N GLU A 28 -3.26 50.99 41.18
CA GLU A 28 -2.87 51.10 39.78
C GLU A 28 -1.81 50.06 39.37
N PHE A 29 -0.84 49.79 40.24
CA PHE A 29 0.15 48.73 39.96
C PHE A 29 -0.46 47.35 39.97
N LYS A 30 -1.44 47.09 40.84
CA LYS A 30 -2.20 45.83 40.80
C LYS A 30 -2.96 45.67 39.47
N LEU A 31 -3.67 46.71 39.05
CA LEU A 31 -4.37 46.75 37.76
C LEU A 31 -3.42 46.56 36.57
N LEU A 32 -2.23 47.16 36.62
CA LEU A 32 -1.21 47.00 35.59
C LEU A 32 -0.69 45.56 35.52
N ALA A 33 -0.42 44.95 36.68
CA ALA A 33 0.01 43.55 36.76
C ALA A 33 -1.07 42.59 36.24
N GLU A 34 -2.33 42.74 36.66
CA GLU A 34 -3.46 41.93 36.18
C GLU A 34 -3.65 42.06 34.67
N ARG A 35 -3.46 43.27 34.13
CA ARG A 35 -3.54 43.51 32.69
C ARG A 35 -2.39 42.86 31.93
N GLN A 36 -1.19 42.88 32.49
CA GLN A 36 -0.01 42.27 31.89
C GLN A 36 -0.16 40.74 31.87
N GLU A 37 -0.56 40.13 32.99
CA GLU A 37 -0.82 38.70 33.08
C GLU A 37 -1.91 38.26 32.10
N ARG A 38 -3.00 39.03 31.97
CA ARG A 38 -4.05 38.74 30.99
C ARG A 38 -3.52 38.75 29.55
N LYS A 39 -2.65 39.70 29.22
CA LYS A 39 -2.04 39.78 27.89
C LYS A 39 -1.08 38.62 27.62
N GLU A 40 -0.27 38.26 28.59
CA GLU A 40 0.64 37.12 28.47
C GLU A 40 -0.15 35.82 28.30
N LYS A 41 -1.24 35.65 29.05
CA LYS A 41 -2.13 34.49 28.92
C LYS A 41 -2.81 34.43 27.55
N GLU A 42 -3.31 35.56 27.06
CA GLU A 42 -3.94 35.66 25.73
C GLU A 42 -2.93 35.40 24.60
N GLU A 43 -1.69 35.89 24.75
CA GLU A 43 -0.59 35.63 23.83
C GLU A 43 -0.21 34.15 23.80
N VAL A 44 -0.06 33.52 24.97
CA VAL A 44 0.23 32.09 25.08
C VAL A 44 -0.91 31.26 24.49
N GLU A 45 -2.16 31.61 24.74
CA GLU A 45 -3.32 30.93 24.17
C GLU A 45 -3.38 31.10 22.65
N ARG A 46 -3.08 32.30 22.14
CA ARG A 46 -3.00 32.55 20.69
C ARG A 46 -1.90 31.71 20.05
N GLN A 47 -0.69 31.71 20.61
CA GLN A 47 0.42 30.90 20.12
C GLN A 47 0.13 29.40 20.18
N ALA A 48 -0.53 28.93 21.25
CA ALA A 48 -0.94 27.54 21.36
C ALA A 48 -1.98 27.16 20.29
N ARG A 49 -2.94 28.05 20.01
CA ARG A 49 -3.93 27.86 18.95
C ARG A 49 -3.30 27.84 17.56
N GLU A 50 -2.39 28.78 17.28
CA GLU A 50 -1.65 28.85 16.01
C GLU A 50 -0.83 27.58 15.78
N LYS A 51 -0.08 27.12 16.79
CA LYS A 51 0.68 25.86 16.71
C LYS A 51 -0.22 24.65 16.47
N LYS A 52 -1.38 24.60 17.12
CA LYS A 52 -2.33 23.50 16.96
C LYS A 52 -2.92 23.49 15.54
N GLU A 53 -3.30 24.64 15.01
CA GLU A 53 -3.82 24.75 13.64
C GLU A 53 -2.75 24.41 12.60
N GLU A 54 -1.50 24.82 12.82
CA GLU A 54 -0.39 24.48 11.94
C GLU A 54 -0.09 22.97 11.95
N ALA A 55 -0.09 22.34 13.13
CA ALA A 55 0.07 20.89 13.27
C ALA A 55 -1.06 20.13 12.56
N GLU A 56 -2.32 20.52 12.75
CA GLU A 56 -3.47 19.90 12.08
C GLU A 56 -3.38 20.07 10.55
N ARG A 57 -2.97 21.24 10.08
CA ARG A 57 -2.76 21.51 8.65
C ARG A 57 -1.64 20.63 8.07
N GLN A 58 -0.57 20.41 8.84
CA GLN A 58 0.54 19.56 8.44
C GLN A 58 0.12 18.08 8.38
N GLU A 59 -0.55 17.57 9.42
CA GLU A 59 -1.07 16.20 9.45
C GLU A 59 -2.03 15.95 8.28
N ARG A 60 -2.93 16.90 7.98
CA ARG A 60 -3.85 16.78 6.85
C ARG A 60 -3.14 16.72 5.50
N LYS A 61 -2.04 17.46 5.33
CA LYS A 61 -1.21 17.40 4.12
C LYS A 61 -0.49 16.06 4.00
N GLU A 62 0.09 15.57 5.09
CA GLU A 62 0.79 14.28 5.12
C GLU A 62 -0.16 13.11 4.87
N GLU A 63 -1.38 13.16 5.41
CA GLU A 63 -2.41 12.17 5.12
C GLU A 63 -2.84 12.22 3.65
N ALA A 64 -3.01 13.41 3.07
CA ALA A 64 -3.34 13.55 1.66
C ALA A 64 -2.24 13.00 0.74
N ASP A 65 -0.97 13.31 1.01
CA ASP A 65 0.18 12.78 0.26
C ASP A 65 0.28 11.25 0.41
N ARG A 66 0.08 10.72 1.63
CA ARG A 66 0.05 9.27 1.88
C ARG A 66 -1.06 8.59 1.08
N LYS A 67 -2.26 9.19 1.05
CA LYS A 67 -3.40 8.65 0.32
C LYS A 67 -3.14 8.67 -1.19
N GLU A 68 -2.64 9.79 -1.72
CA GLU A 68 -2.29 9.92 -3.14
C GLU A 68 -1.25 8.88 -3.57
N ARG A 69 -0.21 8.66 -2.76
CA ARG A 69 0.80 7.62 -3.00
C ARG A 69 0.20 6.22 -3.08
N LEU A 70 -0.68 5.88 -2.13
CA LEU A 70 -1.37 4.58 -2.11
C LEU A 70 -2.31 4.42 -3.32
N GLU A 71 -3.02 5.48 -3.73
CA GLU A 71 -3.88 5.45 -4.92
C GLU A 71 -3.06 5.26 -6.20
N LEU A 72 -1.92 5.96 -6.32
CA LEU A 72 -1.02 5.80 -7.46
C LEU A 72 -0.41 4.39 -7.52
N GLU A 73 -0.01 3.82 -6.38
CA GLU A 73 0.50 2.45 -6.31
C GLU A 73 -0.56 1.42 -6.71
N LYS A 74 -1.79 1.58 -6.21
CA LYS A 74 -2.93 0.74 -6.63
C LYS A 74 -3.18 0.83 -8.12
N MET A 75 -3.14 2.04 -8.69
CA MET A 75 -3.34 2.24 -10.12
C MET A 75 -2.25 1.58 -10.96
N LYS A 76 -0.98 1.64 -10.50
CA LYS A 76 0.13 0.94 -11.15
C LYS A 76 -0.05 -0.58 -11.11
N LEU A 77 -0.43 -1.12 -9.94
CA LEU A 77 -0.66 -2.55 -9.79
C LEU A 77 -1.83 -3.05 -10.65
N ASP A 78 -2.92 -2.30 -10.71
CA ASP A 78 -4.07 -2.60 -11.58
C ASP A 78 -3.67 -2.56 -13.07
N ALA A 79 -2.89 -1.56 -13.49
CA ALA A 79 -2.38 -1.48 -14.85
C ALA A 79 -1.45 -2.66 -15.19
N GLU A 80 -0.59 -3.06 -14.26
CA GLU A 80 0.31 -4.21 -14.43
C GLU A 80 -0.47 -5.52 -14.53
N MET A 81 -1.47 -5.72 -13.67
CA MET A 81 -2.36 -6.89 -13.71
C MET A 81 -3.13 -6.96 -15.04
N LYS A 82 -3.67 -5.84 -15.52
CA LYS A 82 -4.34 -5.77 -16.84
C LYS A 82 -3.37 -6.09 -17.98
N LEU A 83 -2.14 -5.58 -17.92
CA LEU A 83 -1.11 -5.90 -18.92
C LEU A 83 -0.78 -7.39 -18.94
N LEU A 84 -0.68 -8.03 -17.76
CA LEU A 84 -0.47 -9.47 -17.65
C LEU A 84 -1.66 -10.28 -18.19
N GLN A 85 -2.90 -9.88 -17.88
CA GLN A 85 -4.10 -10.51 -18.44
C GLN A 85 -4.12 -10.44 -19.96
N VAL A 86 -3.91 -9.26 -20.55
CA VAL A 86 -3.83 -9.10 -22.01
C VAL A 86 -2.71 -9.94 -22.62
N LYS A 87 -1.54 -10.03 -21.96
CA LYS A 87 -0.43 -10.88 -22.43
C LYS A 87 -0.80 -12.37 -22.40
N ILE A 88 -1.51 -12.82 -21.38
CA ILE A 88 -2.00 -14.20 -21.27
C ILE A 88 -3.06 -14.47 -22.35
N GLU A 89 -4.06 -13.61 -22.49
CA GLU A 89 -5.09 -13.72 -23.54
C GLU A 89 -4.47 -13.73 -24.94
N ALA A 90 -3.54 -12.82 -25.23
CA ALA A 90 -2.85 -12.81 -26.52
C ALA A 90 -2.01 -14.07 -26.75
N ARG A 91 -1.48 -14.71 -25.69
CA ARG A 91 -0.80 -16.01 -25.79
C ARG A 91 -1.79 -17.15 -26.05
N ILE A 92 -2.97 -17.10 -25.45
CA ILE A 92 -4.05 -18.08 -25.69
C ILE A 92 -4.53 -17.95 -27.13
N ILE A 93 -4.86 -16.75 -27.61
CA ILE A 93 -5.32 -16.48 -28.99
C ILE A 93 -4.26 -16.90 -30.02
N ARG A 94 -2.97 -16.59 -29.79
CA ARG A 94 -1.88 -17.04 -30.68
C ARG A 94 -1.68 -18.57 -30.68
N ASN A 95 -2.17 -19.26 -29.67
CA ASN A 95 -2.05 -20.70 -29.50
C ASN A 95 -3.39 -21.42 -29.72
N GLU A 96 -4.46 -20.69 -30.07
CA GLU A 96 -5.68 -21.27 -30.63
C GLU A 96 -5.43 -21.60 -32.10
N PRO A 97 -5.55 -22.87 -32.51
CA PRO A 97 -5.58 -23.22 -33.92
C PRO A 97 -6.88 -22.67 -34.53
N ASP A 98 -6.73 -21.93 -35.62
CA ASP A 98 -7.84 -21.41 -36.43
C ASP A 98 -8.89 -22.51 -36.67
N GLY A 99 -10.11 -22.25 -36.21
CA GLY A 99 -11.22 -23.19 -36.25
C GLY A 99 -11.72 -23.41 -37.67
N SER A 100 -11.01 -24.23 -38.44
CA SER A 100 -11.53 -24.93 -39.60
C SER A 100 -11.39 -26.44 -39.41
N GLY A 101 -12.45 -27.01 -38.81
CA GLY A 101 -12.87 -28.40 -38.94
C GLY A 101 -11.85 -29.51 -38.68
N ALA A 102 -11.80 -30.04 -37.46
CA ALA A 102 -11.74 -31.49 -37.22
C ALA A 102 -11.91 -31.79 -35.74
N ARG A 103 -12.68 -32.83 -35.46
CA ARG A 103 -12.69 -33.54 -34.17
C ARG A 103 -11.27 -33.97 -33.83
N SER A 104 -10.61 -33.28 -32.92
CA SER A 104 -9.31 -33.72 -32.39
C SER A 104 -9.32 -33.53 -30.89
N ASN A 105 -9.62 -34.63 -30.22
CA ASN A 105 -9.47 -34.82 -28.79
C ASN A 105 -8.01 -34.59 -28.39
N ASP A 106 -7.83 -33.79 -27.35
CA ASP A 106 -6.80 -33.94 -26.33
C ASP A 106 -5.32 -33.60 -26.66
N SER A 107 -4.85 -32.56 -25.97
CA SER A 107 -3.51 -32.44 -25.35
C SER A 107 -2.26 -32.53 -26.25
N GLY A 108 -1.93 -31.41 -26.91
CA GLY A 108 -0.58 -31.08 -27.38
C GLY A 108 0.44 -30.83 -26.25
N ALA A 109 0.43 -31.63 -25.19
CA ALA A 109 1.59 -31.74 -24.33
C ALA A 109 2.71 -32.38 -25.17
N LYS A 110 3.88 -31.73 -25.22
CA LYS A 110 5.10 -32.34 -25.74
C LYS A 110 5.48 -33.48 -24.81
N HIS A 111 4.78 -34.61 -24.93
CA HIS A 111 5.12 -35.83 -24.22
C HIS A 111 6.52 -36.22 -24.67
N PRO A 112 7.48 -36.40 -23.74
CA PRO A 112 8.75 -37.00 -24.11
C PRO A 112 8.44 -38.32 -24.85
N LYS A 113 9.01 -38.51 -26.04
CA LYS A 113 8.71 -39.69 -26.85
C LYS A 113 9.21 -40.92 -26.09
N LEU A 114 8.29 -41.77 -25.66
CA LEU A 114 8.60 -43.11 -25.17
C LEU A 114 9.38 -43.85 -26.26
N PRO A 115 10.50 -44.54 -25.93
CA PRO A 115 11.18 -45.38 -26.90
C PRO A 115 10.23 -46.44 -27.46
N ASN A 116 10.15 -46.56 -28.79
CA ASN A 116 9.37 -47.58 -29.47
C ASN A 116 9.84 -48.98 -29.02
N PHE A 117 8.90 -49.90 -28.79
CA PHE A 117 9.19 -51.30 -28.55
C PHE A 117 9.71 -51.95 -29.84
N GLN A 118 10.87 -52.61 -29.80
CA GLN A 118 11.40 -53.40 -30.91
C GLN A 118 11.19 -54.90 -30.65
N ASP A 119 10.24 -55.50 -31.37
CA ASP A 119 9.97 -56.94 -31.26
C ASP A 119 11.23 -57.76 -31.64
N GLY A 120 11.63 -58.66 -30.75
CA GLY A 120 12.85 -59.48 -30.88
C GLY A 120 14.16 -58.84 -30.41
N ARG A 121 14.19 -57.56 -30.02
CA ARG A 121 15.37 -56.91 -29.39
C ARG A 121 15.13 -56.42 -27.97
N ASP A 122 13.92 -55.92 -27.69
CA ASP A 122 13.56 -55.46 -26.36
C ASP A 122 12.92 -56.60 -25.57
N ASP A 123 13.35 -56.74 -24.31
CA ASP A 123 12.65 -57.57 -23.34
C ASP A 123 11.36 -56.85 -22.92
N LEU A 124 10.22 -57.51 -23.10
CA LEU A 124 8.89 -56.96 -22.86
C LEU A 124 8.73 -56.48 -21.41
N ASP A 125 9.27 -57.22 -20.44
CA ASP A 125 9.17 -56.87 -19.02
C ASP A 125 9.97 -55.61 -18.68
N ILE A 126 11.14 -55.46 -19.32
CA ILE A 126 11.98 -54.27 -19.16
C ILE A 126 11.34 -53.05 -19.82
N TRP A 127 10.73 -53.23 -20.99
CA TRP A 127 10.05 -52.15 -21.70
C TRP A 127 8.80 -51.66 -20.94
N LEU A 128 7.97 -52.58 -20.43
CA LEU A 128 6.82 -52.23 -19.59
C LEU A 128 7.24 -51.48 -18.33
N THR A 129 8.31 -51.91 -17.65
CA THR A 129 8.84 -51.20 -16.47
C THR A 129 9.25 -49.76 -16.80
N ARG A 130 9.81 -49.50 -17.99
CA ARG A 130 10.16 -48.15 -18.46
C ARG A 130 8.90 -47.32 -18.73
N PHE A 131 7.89 -47.93 -19.33
CA PHE A 131 6.58 -47.30 -19.57
C PHE A 131 5.91 -46.88 -18.26
N GLU A 132 5.86 -47.76 -17.25
CA GLU A 132 5.24 -47.45 -15.96
C GLU A 132 5.94 -46.30 -15.26
N ARG A 133 7.27 -46.34 -15.16
CA ARG A 133 8.07 -45.25 -14.56
C ARG A 133 7.87 -43.93 -15.29
N PHE A 134 7.74 -43.98 -16.61
CA PHE A 134 7.49 -42.82 -17.43
C PHE A 134 6.09 -42.24 -17.19
N ALA A 135 5.07 -43.09 -17.18
CA ALA A 135 3.69 -42.72 -16.95
C ALA A 135 3.51 -42.13 -15.53
N GLU A 136 4.13 -42.72 -14.51
CA GLU A 136 4.13 -42.20 -13.13
C GLU A 136 4.84 -40.84 -13.04
N SER A 137 6.02 -40.69 -13.66
CA SER A 137 6.77 -39.42 -13.65
C SER A 137 6.04 -38.30 -14.37
N ASN A 138 5.18 -38.61 -15.34
CA ASN A 138 4.34 -37.65 -16.06
C ASN A 138 2.94 -37.50 -15.46
N GLY A 139 2.65 -38.14 -14.33
CA GLY A 139 1.36 -38.05 -13.64
C GLY A 139 0.18 -38.65 -14.42
N TRP A 140 0.41 -39.66 -15.24
CA TRP A 140 -0.64 -40.29 -16.05
C TRP A 140 -1.57 -41.14 -15.16
N PRO A 141 -2.90 -40.96 -15.25
CA PRO A 141 -3.85 -41.81 -14.53
C PRO A 141 -3.74 -43.27 -14.97
N ARG A 142 -3.60 -44.21 -14.03
CA ARG A 142 -3.45 -45.66 -14.32
C ARG A 142 -4.56 -46.23 -15.21
N GLU A 143 -5.78 -45.70 -15.07
CA GLU A 143 -6.95 -46.08 -15.88
C GLU A 143 -6.77 -45.79 -17.38
N LYS A 144 -5.89 -44.84 -17.74
CA LYS A 144 -5.61 -44.45 -19.13
C LYS A 144 -4.37 -45.12 -19.72
N TRP A 145 -3.64 -45.92 -18.94
CA TRP A 145 -2.39 -46.55 -19.39
C TRP A 145 -2.64 -47.56 -20.51
N SER A 146 -3.69 -48.38 -20.41
CA SER A 146 -4.08 -49.36 -21.44
C SER A 146 -4.41 -48.71 -22.78
N SER A 147 -5.22 -47.64 -22.77
CA SER A 147 -5.54 -46.87 -23.98
C SER A 147 -4.31 -46.25 -24.63
N SER A 148 -3.35 -45.82 -23.81
CA SER A 148 -2.09 -45.25 -24.28
C SER A 148 -1.18 -46.32 -24.89
N LEU A 149 -1.15 -47.52 -24.32
CA LEU A 149 -0.42 -48.67 -24.86
C LEU A 149 -0.98 -49.12 -26.21
N CYS A 150 -2.31 -49.19 -26.36
CA CYS A 150 -2.96 -49.55 -27.63
C CYS A 150 -2.73 -48.51 -28.75
N ALA A 151 -2.44 -47.26 -28.38
CA ALA A 151 -2.18 -46.18 -29.33
C ALA A 151 -0.72 -46.12 -29.79
N LEU A 152 0.18 -46.87 -29.15
CA LEU A 152 1.57 -46.93 -29.58
C LEU A 152 1.66 -47.74 -30.88
N PRO A 153 2.29 -47.20 -31.94
CA PRO A 153 2.51 -47.96 -33.15
C PRO A 153 3.47 -49.10 -32.80
N THR A 154 2.98 -50.34 -32.88
CA THR A 154 3.84 -51.52 -32.96
C THR A 154 4.65 -51.39 -34.24
N GLY A 155 5.98 -51.27 -34.09
CA GLY A 155 6.93 -51.24 -35.20
C GLY A 155 7.16 -52.63 -35.76
#